data_AF-D8LI88-F1
#
_entry.id   AF-D8LI88-F1
#
_cell.length_a   1.000
_cell.length_b   1.000
_cell.length_c   1.000
_cell.angle_alpha   90.00
_cell.angle_beta   90.00
_cell.angle_gamma   90.00
#
_symmetry.space_group_name_H-M   'P 1'
#
loop_
_entity.id
_entity.type
_entity.pdbx_description
1 polymer ?
#
loop_
_entity_poly.entity_id
_entity_poly.type
_entity_poly.pdbx_seq_one_letter_code
_entity_poly.pdbx_strand_id
1 'polypeptide(L)'
;MISQVVKGFVCLRLLPSSGAVSSTAVRGVQRGTYYHHRLHHRPASFGWTTRGGGSGGHAPQSVASSSAAAASASAAASNREPRQLADAPASLLATVEAVASDVDGTLTTPEVTVTPRTKDAIKAVLNSELAFFPATGKTRTGMYKILGEDIAAHLKTKDTPGVFIQGLVVYSGAGDEVLYERLLDVEIVSQVASFCEERGVSLIAYSGDEIVCSVKDAETDKIALYSEPMPSAVGPLTDAMAAGLRVHKLILMDSKEAIDRVRPDIERLIGDRATFTQALPDMLEVLPAGASKGHGVDVLLKHLGIDPVRLMALGDAENDVEMLRLAGVGVCVGNASPPARAAARFMAPTNANDGSAVAMEQLLRSKEPPAGEE
;
A
#
# COMPACT_ATOMS: atom_id res chain seq x y z
N MET A 1 30.13 63.99 -23.73
CA MET A 1 29.91 63.07 -22.59
C MET A 1 30.99 62.02 -22.62
N ILE A 2 31.83 62.03 -21.59
CA ILE A 2 33.09 61.28 -21.46
C ILE A 2 32.76 59.86 -20.99
N SER A 3 33.38 58.86 -21.63
CA SER A 3 33.45 57.47 -21.16
C SER A 3 34.91 57.18 -20.78
N GLN A 4 35.15 56.78 -19.53
CA GLN A 4 36.43 56.25 -19.02
C GLN A 4 36.17 54.81 -18.56
N VAL A 5 36.88 53.78 -19.10
CA VAL A 5 38.21 53.22 -18.69
C VAL A 5 38.08 52.48 -17.34
N VAL A 6 38.51 51.21 -17.15
CA VAL A 6 39.87 50.69 -16.94
C VAL A 6 39.80 49.12 -16.93
N LYS A 7 40.40 48.38 -17.89
CA LYS A 7 41.63 47.52 -17.80
C LYS A 7 41.80 46.79 -16.43
N GLY A 8 41.86 45.46 -16.30
CA GLY A 8 42.71 44.48 -16.97
C GLY A 8 43.75 43.94 -15.97
N PHE A 9 43.95 42.62 -15.87
CA PHE A 9 45.27 42.01 -15.56
C PHE A 9 45.24 40.51 -15.89
N VAL A 10 46.13 40.13 -16.81
CA VAL A 10 46.59 38.77 -17.09
C VAL A 10 48.05 38.74 -16.64
N CYS A 11 48.49 37.67 -15.97
CA CYS A 11 49.88 37.25 -16.09
C CYS A 11 49.98 35.72 -16.04
N LEU A 12 50.80 35.24 -16.97
CA LEU A 12 50.99 33.88 -17.43
C LEU A 12 52.26 33.28 -16.81
N ARG A 13 52.43 31.96 -16.98
CA ARG A 13 53.65 31.11 -16.94
C ARG A 13 53.71 30.17 -15.74
N LEU A 14 54.13 28.91 -15.83
CA LEU A 14 54.59 28.00 -16.91
C LEU A 14 54.55 26.59 -16.30
N LEU A 15 54.21 25.56 -17.09
CA LEU A 15 54.43 24.14 -16.75
C LEU A 15 55.92 23.77 -16.84
N PRO A 16 56.34 22.66 -16.22
CA PRO A 16 56.65 21.51 -17.05
C PRO A 16 56.18 20.15 -16.49
N SER A 17 56.38 19.16 -17.35
CA SER A 17 55.79 17.84 -17.52
C SER A 17 56.40 16.68 -16.73
N SER A 18 55.64 15.57 -16.74
CA SER A 18 56.01 14.15 -16.78
C SER A 18 56.28 13.40 -15.46
N GLY A 19 55.66 12.21 -15.34
CA GLY A 19 55.93 11.23 -14.30
C GLY A 19 54.77 10.26 -14.11
N ALA A 20 54.85 9.09 -14.75
CA ALA A 20 53.87 8.02 -14.68
C ALA A 20 54.15 7.04 -13.50
N VAL A 21 53.08 6.32 -13.12
CA VAL A 21 53.03 5.04 -12.40
C VAL A 21 53.38 5.04 -10.90
N SER A 22 52.37 4.78 -10.06
CA SER A 22 52.47 3.73 -9.03
C SER A 22 51.10 3.39 -8.42
N SER A 23 50.89 2.08 -8.32
CA SER A 23 49.88 1.33 -7.59
C SER A 23 49.49 1.90 -6.22
N THR A 24 48.20 1.81 -5.89
CA THR A 24 47.80 1.41 -4.53
C THR A 24 46.45 0.71 -4.55
N ALA A 25 46.46 -0.53 -4.08
CA ALA A 25 45.30 -1.38 -3.91
C ALA A 25 44.43 -0.87 -2.75
N VAL A 26 43.12 -0.77 -2.98
CA VAL A 26 42.13 -0.66 -1.90
C VAL A 26 41.47 -2.03 -1.77
N ARG A 27 41.94 -2.83 -0.80
CA ARG A 27 41.22 -3.97 -0.25
C ARG A 27 40.87 -3.64 1.20
N GLY A 28 39.58 -3.55 1.47
CA GLY A 28 39.03 -3.37 2.81
C GLY A 28 37.60 -3.89 2.85
N VAL A 29 37.42 -5.20 2.65
CA VAL A 29 36.15 -5.89 2.91
C VAL A 29 36.18 -6.32 4.37
N GLN A 30 35.45 -5.61 5.23
CA GLN A 30 35.13 -6.10 6.57
C GLN A 30 33.94 -7.07 6.47
N ARG A 31 34.21 -8.35 6.75
CA ARG A 31 33.19 -9.38 6.96
C ARG A 31 32.62 -9.22 8.37
N GLY A 32 31.35 -8.84 8.46
CA GLY A 32 30.54 -8.97 9.68
C GLY A 32 30.13 -10.43 9.88
N THR A 33 30.45 -10.96 11.05
CA THR A 33 30.13 -12.31 11.51
C THR A 33 28.66 -12.43 11.91
N TYR A 34 27.93 -13.34 11.26
CA TYR A 34 26.58 -13.74 11.66
C TYR A 34 26.64 -14.65 12.88
N TYR A 35 25.96 -14.26 13.97
CA TYR A 35 25.70 -15.10 15.13
C TYR A 35 24.50 -15.99 14.83
N HIS A 36 24.73 -17.31 14.70
CA HIS A 36 23.68 -18.33 14.70
C HIS A 36 23.32 -18.71 16.14
N HIS A 37 22.11 -18.40 16.59
CA HIS A 37 21.51 -19.06 17.74
C HIS A 37 20.88 -20.40 17.31
N ARG A 38 21.46 -21.51 17.77
CA ARG A 38 20.88 -22.85 17.71
C ARG A 38 19.77 -22.96 18.74
N LEU A 39 18.55 -23.25 18.30
CA LEU A 39 17.50 -23.81 19.16
C LEU A 39 17.53 -25.34 19.03
N HIS A 40 17.71 -25.99 20.18
CA HIS A 40 17.64 -27.43 20.35
C HIS A 40 16.17 -27.89 20.34
N HIS A 41 15.77 -28.67 19.33
CA HIS A 41 14.56 -29.48 19.40
C HIS A 41 14.93 -30.94 19.70
N ARG A 42 14.48 -31.45 20.85
CA ARG A 42 14.40 -32.88 21.14
C ARG A 42 13.10 -33.45 20.54
N PRO A 43 13.11 -34.63 19.90
CA PRO A 43 11.88 -35.27 19.45
C PRO A 43 11.27 -36.09 20.59
N ALA A 44 9.95 -35.96 20.79
CA ALA A 44 9.16 -36.90 21.58
C ALA A 44 8.54 -37.93 20.62
N SER A 45 8.90 -39.18 20.82
CA SER A 45 8.37 -40.37 20.17
C SER A 45 6.96 -40.69 20.68
N PHE A 46 6.01 -40.88 19.77
CA PHE A 46 4.73 -41.53 20.08
C PHE A 46 4.60 -42.81 19.28
N GLY A 47 4.55 -43.93 20.03
CA GLY A 47 4.48 -45.29 19.51
C GLY A 47 3.09 -45.63 18.99
N TRP A 48 3.09 -46.34 17.86
CA TRP A 48 1.91 -47.01 17.32
C TRP A 48 1.65 -48.27 18.13
N THR A 49 0.42 -48.45 18.62
CA THR A 49 -0.09 -49.76 18.99
C THR A 49 -1.44 -49.98 18.31
N THR A 50 -1.46 -50.98 17.43
CA THR A 50 -2.66 -51.54 16.83
C THR A 50 -3.29 -52.55 17.79
N ARG A 51 -4.61 -52.48 17.98
CA ARG A 51 -5.46 -53.64 18.30
C ARG A 51 -6.90 -53.30 17.95
N GLY A 52 -7.52 -54.18 17.17
CA GLY A 52 -8.87 -54.04 16.67
C GLY A 52 -9.91 -54.79 17.50
N GLY A 53 -11.16 -54.68 17.03
CA GLY A 53 -12.27 -55.59 17.31
C GLY A 53 -13.31 -55.04 18.29
N GLY A 54 -14.51 -54.77 17.79
CA GLY A 54 -15.67 -54.52 18.64
C GLY A 54 -16.84 -53.85 17.93
N SER A 55 -17.66 -54.67 17.26
CA SER A 55 -18.96 -54.35 16.68
C SER A 55 -19.98 -53.87 17.73
N GLY A 56 -20.86 -52.93 17.35
CA GLY A 56 -22.11 -52.67 18.08
C GLY A 56 -22.72 -51.33 17.70
N GLY A 57 -23.61 -51.34 16.70
CA GLY A 57 -24.30 -50.15 16.23
C GLY A 57 -25.29 -49.59 17.24
N HIS A 58 -25.34 -48.27 17.34
CA HIS A 58 -26.48 -47.48 17.79
C HIS A 58 -26.52 -46.22 16.91
N ALA A 59 -27.62 -46.04 16.20
CA ALA A 59 -27.90 -44.83 15.44
C ALA A 59 -28.21 -43.66 16.39
N PRO A 60 -27.85 -42.43 16.00
CA PRO A 60 -28.70 -41.31 16.35
C PRO A 60 -29.06 -40.46 15.12
N GLN A 61 -30.38 -40.39 14.94
CA GLN A 61 -31.20 -39.24 14.56
C GLN A 61 -30.53 -38.00 13.94
N SER A 62 -31.05 -37.64 12.78
CA SER A 62 -30.83 -36.41 12.03
C SER A 62 -31.10 -35.15 12.86
N VAL A 63 -30.07 -34.33 13.05
CA VAL A 63 -30.19 -32.91 13.39
C VAL A 63 -29.89 -32.10 12.14
N ALA A 64 -30.93 -31.90 11.33
CA ALA A 64 -30.94 -30.95 10.23
C ALA A 64 -31.72 -29.71 10.69
N SER A 65 -31.05 -28.75 11.32
CA SER A 65 -31.51 -27.35 11.44
C SER A 65 -30.55 -26.53 12.31
N SER A 66 -29.66 -25.76 11.67
CA SER A 66 -29.19 -24.46 12.22
C SER A 66 -28.27 -23.67 11.27
N SER A 67 -27.75 -24.23 10.17
CA SER A 67 -26.81 -23.49 9.31
C SER A 67 -27.43 -22.53 8.29
N ALA A 68 -28.76 -22.52 8.14
CA ALA A 68 -29.45 -21.67 7.15
C ALA A 68 -29.84 -20.28 7.69
N ALA A 69 -29.84 -20.07 9.01
CA ALA A 69 -30.23 -18.78 9.61
C ALA A 69 -29.04 -17.82 9.86
N ALA A 70 -27.80 -18.31 9.78
CA ALA A 70 -26.59 -17.48 9.87
C ALA A 70 -26.05 -17.04 8.50
N ALA A 71 -26.58 -17.57 7.41
CA ALA A 71 -26.15 -17.28 6.04
C ALA A 71 -27.00 -16.23 5.31
N SER A 72 -28.05 -15.68 5.96
CA SER A 72 -28.95 -14.69 5.33
C SER A 72 -28.78 -13.25 5.83
N ALA A 73 -27.71 -12.94 6.59
CA ALA A 73 -27.41 -11.59 7.06
C ALA A 73 -26.34 -10.86 6.21
N SER A 74 -25.80 -11.50 5.16
CA SER A 74 -24.64 -11.01 4.39
C SER A 74 -24.95 -10.56 2.95
N ALA A 75 -26.22 -10.40 2.55
CA ALA A 75 -26.56 -10.09 1.15
C ALA A 75 -27.65 -9.03 1.00
N ALA A 76 -27.59 -7.97 1.80
CA ALA A 76 -28.28 -6.72 1.53
C ALA A 76 -27.27 -5.58 1.69
N ALA A 77 -26.36 -5.43 0.72
CA ALA A 77 -25.72 -4.13 0.51
C ALA A 77 -26.84 -3.17 0.12
N SER A 78 -27.42 -2.51 1.12
CA SER A 78 -28.45 -1.51 0.88
C SER A 78 -27.86 -0.47 -0.04
N ASN A 79 -28.56 -0.18 -1.14
CA ASN A 79 -28.26 0.86 -2.12
C ASN A 79 -28.42 2.27 -1.52
N ARG A 80 -27.90 2.46 -0.30
CA ARG A 80 -28.13 3.61 0.56
C ARG A 80 -26.94 4.54 0.42
N GLU A 81 -27.21 5.73 -0.07
CA GLU A 81 -26.23 6.80 -0.08
C GLU A 81 -25.69 7.04 1.35
N PRO A 82 -24.37 7.26 1.50
CA PRO A 82 -23.76 7.57 2.78
C PRO A 82 -24.35 8.84 3.38
N ARG A 83 -24.50 8.88 4.70
CA ARG A 83 -24.96 10.08 5.42
C ARG A 83 -23.88 11.16 5.38
N GLN A 84 -24.24 12.44 5.50
CA GLN A 84 -23.21 13.47 5.64
C GLN A 84 -22.43 13.25 6.94
N LEU A 85 -21.11 13.40 6.89
CA LEU A 85 -20.25 13.24 8.07
C LEU A 85 -20.60 14.27 9.16
N ALA A 86 -21.06 15.46 8.77
CA ALA A 86 -21.55 16.48 9.69
C ALA A 86 -22.69 15.98 10.61
N ASP A 87 -23.44 14.96 10.18
CA ASP A 87 -24.53 14.35 10.94
C ASP A 87 -24.07 13.14 11.80
N ALA A 88 -22.77 12.83 11.81
CA ALA A 88 -22.24 11.75 12.62
C ALA A 88 -22.36 12.10 14.12
N PRO A 89 -22.92 11.20 14.95
CA PRO A 89 -23.00 11.43 16.39
C PRO A 89 -21.61 11.65 16.99
N ALA A 90 -21.43 12.73 17.77
CA ALA A 90 -20.15 13.00 18.44
C ALA A 90 -19.72 11.82 19.34
N SER A 91 -20.67 11.13 19.98
CA SER A 91 -20.41 9.94 20.78
C SER A 91 -19.83 8.76 19.99
N LEU A 92 -20.15 8.64 18.70
CA LEU A 92 -19.55 7.63 17.81
C LEU A 92 -18.14 8.04 17.41
N LEU A 93 -17.90 9.31 17.08
CA LEU A 93 -16.57 9.78 16.73
C LEU A 93 -15.62 9.71 17.94
N ALA A 94 -16.12 9.97 19.15
CA ALA A 94 -15.37 9.88 20.38
C ALA A 94 -14.83 8.46 20.68
N THR A 95 -15.41 7.39 20.10
CA THR A 95 -14.89 6.01 20.27
C THR A 95 -13.74 5.66 19.35
N VAL A 96 -13.41 6.51 18.37
CA VAL A 96 -12.35 6.23 17.39
C VAL A 96 -10.98 6.33 18.05
N GLU A 97 -10.10 5.38 17.77
CA GLU A 97 -8.71 5.31 18.28
C GLU A 97 -7.68 5.31 17.15
N ALA A 98 -8.10 5.03 15.91
CA ALA A 98 -7.23 5.03 14.74
C ALA A 98 -7.87 5.70 13.52
N VAL A 99 -7.04 6.30 12.68
CA VAL A 99 -7.38 6.84 11.36
C VAL A 99 -6.53 6.14 10.30
N ALA A 100 -7.18 5.40 9.41
CA ALA A 100 -6.58 4.88 8.19
C ALA A 100 -7.05 5.75 7.01
N SER A 101 -6.13 6.20 6.17
CA SER A 101 -6.50 7.00 5.00
C SER A 101 -5.85 6.49 3.73
N ASP A 102 -6.65 6.37 2.69
CA ASP A 102 -6.10 6.39 1.33
C ASP A 102 -5.39 7.72 1.04
N VAL A 103 -4.52 7.73 0.03
CA VAL A 103 -3.70 8.87 -0.36
C VAL A 103 -4.27 9.57 -1.59
N ASP A 104 -4.27 8.90 -2.75
CA ASP A 104 -4.61 9.49 -4.05
C ASP A 104 -6.11 9.68 -4.20
N GLY A 105 -6.58 10.91 -4.42
CA GLY A 105 -8.03 11.15 -4.52
C GLY A 105 -8.74 11.25 -3.18
N THR A 106 -8.02 11.04 -2.07
CA THR A 106 -8.52 11.19 -0.69
C THR A 106 -7.76 12.27 0.10
N LEU A 107 -6.45 12.10 0.32
CA LEU A 107 -5.60 13.13 0.96
C LEU A 107 -5.11 14.16 -0.06
N THR A 108 -5.05 13.78 -1.33
CA THR A 108 -4.59 14.66 -2.41
C THR A 108 -5.76 15.30 -3.16
N THR A 109 -5.54 16.53 -3.62
CA THR A 109 -6.43 17.21 -4.56
C THR A 109 -6.42 16.50 -5.92
N PRO A 110 -7.35 16.84 -6.84
CA PRO A 110 -7.32 16.32 -8.22
C PRO A 110 -5.99 16.57 -8.95
N GLU A 111 -5.24 17.61 -8.56
CA GLU A 111 -3.92 17.95 -9.09
C GLU A 111 -2.78 17.15 -8.43
N VAL A 112 -3.10 16.14 -7.61
CA VAL A 112 -2.11 15.23 -6.99
C VAL A 112 -1.20 15.99 -6.02
N THR A 113 -1.77 16.94 -5.28
CA THR A 113 -1.07 17.73 -4.24
C THR A 113 -1.80 17.68 -2.91
N VAL A 114 -1.10 17.92 -1.80
CA VAL A 114 -1.73 18.01 -0.47
C VAL A 114 -1.81 19.47 -0.04
N THR A 115 -3.02 19.94 0.27
CA THR A 115 -3.28 21.32 0.70
C THR A 115 -2.68 21.59 2.08
N PRO A 116 -2.41 22.86 2.45
CA PRO A 116 -1.98 23.21 3.80
C PRO A 116 -2.92 22.70 4.89
N ARG A 117 -4.24 22.81 4.66
CA ARG A 117 -5.26 22.35 5.61
C ARG A 117 -5.18 20.84 5.84
N THR A 118 -5.06 20.04 4.78
CA THR A 118 -4.92 18.58 4.92
C THR A 118 -3.60 18.22 5.61
N LYS A 119 -2.50 18.93 5.33
CA LYS A 119 -1.24 18.75 6.06
C LYS A 119 -1.38 19.02 7.55
N ASP A 120 -2.02 20.13 7.91
CA ASP A 120 -2.25 20.51 9.30
C ASP A 120 -3.15 19.50 10.02
N ALA A 121 -4.18 19.00 9.35
CA ALA A 121 -5.05 17.96 9.89
C ALA A 121 -4.30 16.63 10.13
N ILE A 122 -3.49 16.17 9.17
CA ILE A 122 -2.63 14.97 9.35
C ILE A 122 -1.72 15.15 10.57
N LYS A 123 -1.04 16.30 10.66
CA LYS A 123 -0.15 16.61 11.79
C LYS A 123 -0.89 16.66 13.12
N ALA A 124 -2.10 17.23 13.14
CA ALA A 124 -2.91 17.29 14.35
C ALA A 124 -3.29 15.89 14.84
N VAL A 125 -3.69 14.99 13.94
CA VAL A 125 -3.96 13.59 14.31
C VAL A 125 -2.68 12.91 14.81
N LEU A 126 -1.55 13.03 14.10
CA LEU A 126 -0.24 12.48 14.51
C LEU A 126 0.29 13.03 15.84
N ASN A 127 -0.20 14.19 16.29
CA ASN A 127 0.17 14.82 17.56
C ASN A 127 -0.88 14.59 18.67
N SER A 128 -1.94 13.86 18.38
CA SER A 128 -2.94 13.43 19.34
C SER A 128 -2.64 12.00 19.86
N GLU A 129 -3.54 11.46 20.66
CA GLU A 129 -3.54 10.06 21.11
C GLU A 129 -3.98 9.06 20.03
N LEU A 130 -4.50 9.53 18.91
CA LEU A 130 -4.96 8.70 17.81
C LEU A 130 -3.79 8.10 17.05
N ALA A 131 -3.91 6.82 16.68
CA ALA A 131 -3.06 6.26 15.64
C ALA A 131 -3.47 6.83 14.28
N PHE A 132 -2.51 7.24 13.46
CA PHE A 132 -2.73 7.57 12.05
C PHE A 132 -1.85 6.69 11.20
N PHE A 133 -2.36 6.17 10.09
CA PHE A 133 -1.54 5.48 9.10
C PHE A 133 -2.12 5.57 7.68
N PRO A 134 -1.25 5.71 6.65
CA PRO A 134 -1.68 5.65 5.27
C PRO A 134 -2.00 4.20 4.85
N ALA A 135 -3.00 4.03 3.98
CA ALA A 135 -3.37 2.78 3.33
C ALA A 135 -3.47 3.00 1.81
N THR A 136 -2.40 2.70 1.07
CA THR A 136 -2.24 3.14 -0.33
C THR A 136 -1.89 2.00 -1.29
N GLY A 137 -2.19 2.20 -2.58
CA GLY A 137 -1.71 1.36 -3.68
C GLY A 137 -0.23 1.57 -4.05
N LYS A 138 0.40 2.61 -3.50
CA LYS A 138 1.76 3.04 -3.80
C LYS A 138 2.84 2.34 -2.96
N THR A 139 4.09 2.51 -3.40
CA THR A 139 5.28 2.31 -2.54
C THR A 139 5.35 3.35 -1.41
N ARG A 140 6.15 3.12 -0.35
CA ARG A 140 6.39 4.16 0.67
C ARG A 140 7.09 5.36 0.06
N THR A 141 8.04 5.12 -0.84
CA THR A 141 8.74 6.17 -1.59
C THR A 141 7.77 7.07 -2.35
N GLY A 142 6.84 6.48 -3.11
CA GLY A 142 5.83 7.23 -3.84
C GLY A 142 4.88 8.00 -2.92
N MET A 143 4.47 7.39 -1.80
CA MET A 143 3.66 8.02 -0.76
C MET A 143 4.38 9.22 -0.11
N TYR A 144 5.65 9.10 0.25
CA TYR A 144 6.39 10.22 0.85
C TYR A 144 6.57 11.37 -0.14
N LYS A 145 6.82 11.07 -1.42
CA LYS A 145 6.95 12.08 -2.47
C LYS A 145 5.66 12.88 -2.65
N ILE A 146 4.51 12.21 -2.70
CA ILE A 146 3.21 12.86 -2.93
C ILE A 146 2.73 13.67 -1.71
N LEU A 147 2.94 13.18 -0.49
CA LEU A 147 2.58 13.92 0.73
C LEU A 147 3.49 15.13 1.00
N GLY A 148 4.68 15.13 0.38
CA GLY A 148 5.70 16.16 0.51
C GLY A 148 6.60 15.98 1.74
N GLU A 149 7.77 16.60 1.68
CA GLU A 149 8.87 16.39 2.64
C GLU A 149 8.47 16.64 4.10
N ASP A 150 7.65 17.66 4.35
CA ASP A 150 7.20 18.04 5.68
C ASP A 150 6.34 16.94 6.34
N ILE A 151 5.35 16.39 5.63
CA ILE A 151 4.55 15.28 6.14
C ILE A 151 5.36 13.99 6.21
N ALA A 152 6.18 13.72 5.20
CA ALA A 152 7.07 12.56 5.22
C ALA A 152 8.02 12.58 6.43
N ALA A 153 8.56 13.74 6.80
CA ALA A 153 9.39 13.90 7.98
C ALA A 153 8.59 13.62 9.26
N HIS A 154 7.38 14.15 9.40
CA HIS A 154 6.53 13.88 10.55
C HIS A 154 6.18 12.40 10.70
N LEU A 155 5.79 11.73 9.62
CA LEU A 155 5.50 10.28 9.62
C LEU A 155 6.73 9.47 10.06
N LYS A 156 7.93 9.85 9.58
CA LYS A 156 9.19 9.19 9.97
C LYS A 156 9.55 9.43 11.43
N THR A 157 9.44 10.68 11.90
CA THR A 157 9.75 11.03 13.30
C THR A 157 8.79 10.37 14.29
N LYS A 158 7.54 10.18 13.90
CA LYS A 158 6.52 9.49 14.71
C LYS A 158 6.55 7.97 14.58
N ASP A 159 7.50 7.42 13.83
CA ASP A 159 7.60 5.99 13.51
C ASP A 159 6.26 5.41 13.03
N THR A 160 5.59 6.14 12.14
CA THR A 160 4.22 5.85 11.74
C THR A 160 4.14 4.55 10.91
N PRO A 161 3.30 3.56 11.30
CA PRO A 161 3.08 2.37 10.50
C PRO A 161 2.33 2.70 9.21
N GLY A 162 2.21 1.72 8.31
CA GLY A 162 1.41 1.91 7.11
C GLY A 162 1.14 0.65 6.30
N VAL A 163 0.14 0.76 5.45
CA VAL A 163 -0.35 -0.29 4.56
C VAL A 163 -0.08 0.15 3.11
N PHE A 164 0.71 -0.63 2.38
CA PHE A 164 1.26 -0.23 1.08
C PHE A 164 0.99 -1.29 0.01
N ILE A 165 1.18 -0.89 -1.25
CA ILE A 165 1.02 -1.76 -2.42
C ILE A 165 -0.32 -2.50 -2.38
N GLN A 166 -1.41 -1.76 -2.14
CA GLN A 166 -2.79 -2.30 -2.04
C GLN A 166 -2.98 -3.29 -0.87
N GLY A 167 -2.22 -3.13 0.21
CA GLY A 167 -2.26 -4.01 1.38
C GLY A 167 -1.43 -5.27 1.25
N LEU A 168 -0.57 -5.36 0.23
CA LEU A 168 0.37 -6.46 0.06
C LEU A 168 1.58 -6.36 0.98
N VAL A 169 1.87 -5.17 1.53
CA VAL A 169 2.94 -4.97 2.51
C VAL A 169 2.43 -4.09 3.64
N VAL A 170 2.64 -4.53 4.88
CA VAL A 170 2.32 -3.77 6.09
C VAL A 170 3.59 -3.60 6.90
N TYR A 171 3.94 -2.34 7.21
CA TYR A 171 5.09 -2.01 8.06
C TYR A 171 4.61 -1.61 9.46
N SER A 172 5.34 -2.01 10.50
CA SER A 172 5.06 -1.64 11.90
C SER A 172 5.40 -0.19 12.23
N GLY A 173 6.16 0.47 11.36
CA GLY A 173 6.62 1.85 11.53
C GLY A 173 7.27 2.40 10.27
N ALA A 174 8.11 3.42 10.44
CA ALA A 174 8.86 4.04 9.36
C ALA A 174 10.12 3.23 8.96
N GLY A 175 10.55 2.30 9.83
CA GLY A 175 11.64 1.36 9.55
C GLY A 175 11.24 0.20 8.62
N ASP A 176 12.12 -0.78 8.46
CA ASP A 176 11.93 -1.90 7.52
C ASP A 176 11.30 -3.15 8.17
N GLU A 177 10.76 -3.03 9.37
CA GLU A 177 10.04 -4.14 10.01
C GLU A 177 8.68 -4.35 9.32
N VAL A 178 8.56 -5.51 8.66
CA VAL A 178 7.36 -5.93 7.93
C VAL A 178 6.52 -6.83 8.82
N LEU A 179 5.28 -6.42 9.09
CA LEU A 179 4.28 -7.20 9.84
C LEU A 179 3.58 -8.24 8.97
N TYR A 180 3.39 -7.90 7.70
CA TYR A 180 2.73 -8.77 6.74
C TYR A 180 3.21 -8.47 5.33
N GLU A 181 3.36 -9.53 4.56
CA GLU A 181 3.78 -9.44 3.18
C GLU A 181 3.11 -10.54 2.36
N ARG A 182 2.66 -10.16 1.16
CA ARG A 182 2.15 -11.11 0.20
C ARG A 182 2.80 -10.92 -1.16
N LEU A 183 3.34 -12.01 -1.68
CA LEU A 183 4.03 -12.08 -2.96
C LEU A 183 3.17 -12.80 -3.99
N LEU A 184 3.42 -12.47 -5.26
CA LEU A 184 2.97 -13.30 -6.38
C LEU A 184 3.79 -14.60 -6.42
N ASP A 185 3.12 -15.69 -6.80
CA ASP A 185 3.79 -16.95 -7.06
C ASP A 185 4.76 -16.78 -8.24
N VAL A 186 5.95 -17.37 -8.14
CA VAL A 186 6.97 -17.39 -9.21
C VAL A 186 6.38 -17.90 -10.51
N GLU A 187 5.48 -18.89 -10.47
CA GLU A 187 4.85 -19.43 -11.68
C GLU A 187 3.96 -18.37 -12.37
N ILE A 188 3.21 -17.60 -11.59
CA ILE A 188 2.36 -16.52 -12.10
C ILE A 188 3.24 -15.42 -12.69
N VAL A 189 4.29 -15.00 -11.98
CA VAL A 189 5.21 -13.98 -12.49
C VAL A 189 5.86 -14.42 -13.80
N SER A 190 6.29 -15.68 -13.89
CA SER A 190 6.86 -16.26 -15.11
C SER A 190 5.84 -16.26 -16.26
N GLN A 191 4.61 -16.70 -16.01
CA GLN A 191 3.56 -16.77 -17.04
C GLN A 191 3.17 -15.38 -17.55
N VAL A 192 3.03 -14.40 -16.65
CA VAL A 192 2.74 -13.01 -17.04
C VAL A 192 3.91 -12.40 -17.80
N ALA A 193 5.16 -12.60 -17.35
CA ALA A 193 6.34 -12.08 -18.02
C ALA A 193 6.48 -12.61 -19.45
N SER A 194 6.37 -13.93 -19.64
CA SER A 194 6.40 -14.54 -20.97
C SER A 194 5.25 -14.09 -21.85
N PHE A 195 4.03 -13.99 -21.30
CA PHE A 195 2.86 -13.51 -22.03
C PHE A 195 3.05 -12.08 -22.56
N CYS A 196 3.63 -11.19 -21.75
CA CYS A 196 3.93 -9.81 -22.11
C CYS A 196 5.02 -9.72 -23.17
N GLU A 197 6.10 -10.49 -23.01
CA GLU A 197 7.21 -10.54 -23.97
C GLU A 197 6.73 -11.00 -25.35
N GLU A 198 5.94 -12.08 -25.42
CA GLU A 198 5.37 -12.61 -26.67
C GLU A 198 4.48 -11.60 -27.41
N ARG A 199 3.85 -10.68 -26.67
CA ARG A 199 2.88 -9.71 -27.21
C ARG A 199 3.44 -8.30 -27.35
N GLY A 200 4.68 -8.08 -26.92
CA GLY A 200 5.31 -6.75 -26.90
C GLY A 200 4.63 -5.76 -25.96
N VAL A 201 4.05 -6.25 -24.84
CA VAL A 201 3.44 -5.41 -23.80
C VAL A 201 4.47 -5.14 -22.71
N SER A 202 4.61 -3.89 -22.28
CA SER A 202 5.57 -3.53 -21.24
C SER A 202 5.10 -4.01 -19.87
N LEU A 203 6.05 -4.39 -19.01
CA LEU A 203 5.77 -4.96 -17.70
C LEU A 203 6.70 -4.38 -16.64
N ILE A 204 6.10 -3.89 -15.56
CA ILE A 204 6.82 -3.52 -14.33
C ILE A 204 6.38 -4.41 -13.17
N ALA A 205 7.27 -4.56 -12.20
CA ALA A 205 7.05 -5.31 -10.97
C ALA A 205 7.36 -4.42 -9.76
N TYR A 206 6.46 -4.45 -8.77
CA TYR A 206 6.70 -3.84 -7.47
C TYR A 206 7.45 -4.83 -6.58
N SER A 207 8.53 -4.37 -5.96
CA SER A 207 9.35 -5.12 -5.01
C SER A 207 9.65 -4.24 -3.80
N GLY A 208 8.70 -4.19 -2.85
CA GLY A 208 8.75 -3.28 -1.70
C GLY A 208 8.71 -1.83 -2.16
N ASP A 209 9.75 -1.06 -1.82
CA ASP A 209 9.87 0.35 -2.22
C ASP A 209 10.50 0.55 -3.61
N GLU A 210 10.88 -0.53 -4.29
CA GLU A 210 11.46 -0.48 -5.62
C GLU A 210 10.45 -0.90 -6.69
N ILE A 211 10.61 -0.33 -7.88
CA ILE A 211 9.96 -0.79 -9.10
C ILE A 211 11.05 -1.32 -10.02
N VAL A 212 10.81 -2.49 -10.60
CA VAL A 212 11.75 -3.15 -11.50
C VAL A 212 11.05 -3.60 -12.78
N CYS A 213 11.83 -3.83 -13.83
CA CYS A 213 11.36 -4.32 -15.12
C CYS A 213 12.45 -5.15 -15.77
N SER A 214 12.09 -5.97 -16.76
CA SER A 214 13.11 -6.70 -17.51
C SER A 214 13.89 -5.80 -18.46
N VAL A 215 13.18 -4.93 -19.17
CA VAL A 215 13.74 -3.94 -20.07
C VAL A 215 12.98 -2.63 -19.86
N LYS A 216 13.70 -1.51 -19.91
CA LYS A 216 13.09 -0.18 -19.87
C LYS A 216 12.63 0.25 -21.24
N ASP A 217 11.48 0.90 -21.27
CA ASP A 217 10.93 1.59 -22.42
C ASP A 217 10.09 2.80 -21.97
N ALA A 218 9.54 3.53 -22.95
CA ALA A 218 8.73 4.71 -22.70
C ALA A 218 7.44 4.41 -21.92
N GLU A 219 6.90 3.19 -21.98
CA GLU A 219 5.70 2.80 -21.24
C GLU A 219 6.04 2.54 -19.77
N THR A 220 7.11 1.79 -19.48
CA THR A 220 7.56 1.54 -18.10
C THR A 220 7.87 2.85 -17.35
N ASP A 221 8.44 3.84 -18.05
CA ASP A 221 8.79 5.14 -17.45
C ASP A 221 7.56 5.97 -17.06
N LYS A 222 6.36 5.69 -17.61
CA LYS A 222 5.13 6.43 -17.28
C LYS A 222 4.74 6.29 -15.81
N ILE A 223 5.17 5.24 -15.11
CA ILE A 223 4.83 5.05 -13.70
C ILE A 223 5.32 6.21 -12.82
N ALA A 224 6.41 6.87 -13.21
CA ALA A 224 6.96 8.01 -12.48
C ALA A 224 6.08 9.26 -12.54
N LEU A 225 5.17 9.35 -13.53
CA LEU A 225 4.15 10.40 -13.59
C LEU A 225 3.17 10.31 -12.42
N TYR A 226 3.02 9.11 -11.83
CA TYR A 226 2.17 8.83 -10.68
C TYR A 226 2.96 8.91 -9.36
N SER A 227 4.06 9.67 -9.35
CA SER A 227 4.96 9.87 -8.20
C SER A 227 5.69 8.62 -7.72
N GLU A 228 5.64 7.51 -8.44
CA GLU A 228 6.39 6.31 -8.11
C GLU A 228 7.88 6.43 -8.48
N PRO A 229 8.75 5.56 -7.92
CA PRO A 229 10.13 5.42 -8.35
C PRO A 229 10.23 5.07 -9.85
N MET A 230 11.28 5.56 -10.50
CA MET A 230 11.64 5.08 -11.84
C MET A 230 11.94 3.57 -11.77
N PRO A 231 11.42 2.76 -12.69
CA PRO A 231 11.75 1.35 -12.74
C PRO A 231 13.27 1.13 -12.89
N SER A 232 13.81 0.06 -12.33
CA SER A 232 15.18 -0.40 -12.61
C SER A 232 15.17 -1.62 -13.52
N ALA A 233 16.07 -1.66 -14.51
CA ALA A 233 16.20 -2.83 -15.39
C ALA A 233 17.00 -3.92 -14.68
N VAL A 234 16.38 -5.09 -14.46
CA VAL A 234 17.00 -6.22 -13.75
C VAL A 234 17.20 -7.46 -14.63
N GLY A 235 16.86 -7.37 -15.93
CA GLY A 235 16.82 -8.53 -16.82
C GLY A 235 15.58 -9.40 -16.57
N PRO A 236 15.54 -10.65 -17.05
CA PRO A 236 14.38 -11.52 -16.88
C PRO A 236 13.92 -11.57 -15.41
N LEU A 237 12.63 -11.29 -15.16
CA LEU A 237 12.11 -11.23 -13.79
C LEU A 237 12.30 -12.55 -13.03
N THR A 238 12.24 -13.69 -13.74
CA THR A 238 12.48 -15.02 -13.19
C THR A 238 13.91 -15.18 -12.67
N ASP A 239 14.91 -14.68 -13.38
CA ASP A 239 16.31 -14.70 -12.94
C ASP A 239 16.52 -13.79 -11.72
N ALA A 240 15.91 -12.60 -11.74
CA ALA A 240 15.95 -11.68 -10.61
C ALA A 240 15.28 -12.28 -9.36
N MET A 241 14.15 -12.99 -9.51
CA MET A 241 13.49 -13.71 -8.41
C MET A 241 14.36 -14.85 -7.88
N ALA A 242 15.03 -15.60 -8.76
CA ALA A 242 16.01 -16.62 -8.35
C ALA A 242 17.18 -16.02 -7.55
N ALA A 243 17.52 -14.75 -7.80
CA ALA A 243 18.52 -13.99 -7.04
C ALA A 243 17.96 -13.31 -5.77
N GLY A 244 16.67 -13.49 -5.45
CA GLY A 244 16.03 -13.01 -4.22
C GLY A 244 15.08 -11.83 -4.38
N LEU A 245 14.77 -11.38 -5.60
CA LEU A 245 13.74 -10.37 -5.85
C LEU A 245 12.37 -10.86 -5.34
N ARG A 246 11.65 -10.01 -4.62
CA ARG A 246 10.34 -10.30 -4.04
C ARG A 246 9.29 -9.51 -4.81
N VAL A 247 8.44 -10.19 -5.60
CA VAL A 247 7.44 -9.52 -6.43
C VAL A 247 6.10 -9.47 -5.74
N HIS A 248 5.63 -8.27 -5.38
CA HIS A 248 4.32 -8.06 -4.73
C HIS A 248 3.19 -7.97 -5.75
N LYS A 249 3.36 -7.13 -6.78
CA LYS A 249 2.40 -6.95 -7.88
C LYS A 249 3.10 -6.69 -9.20
N LEU A 250 2.39 -6.94 -10.28
CA LEU A 250 2.81 -6.60 -11.65
C LEU A 250 1.86 -5.57 -12.25
N ILE A 251 2.37 -4.74 -13.16
CA ILE A 251 1.54 -3.85 -13.98
C ILE A 251 1.94 -4.02 -15.45
N LEU A 252 0.98 -4.46 -16.26
CA LEU A 252 1.07 -4.43 -17.71
C LEU A 252 0.77 -2.99 -18.16
N MET A 253 1.62 -2.43 -19.00
CA MET A 253 1.57 -1.04 -19.44
C MET A 253 1.61 -0.97 -20.96
N ASP A 254 0.55 -0.43 -21.57
CA ASP A 254 0.43 -0.19 -23.01
C ASP A 254 -0.77 0.73 -23.24
N SER A 255 -0.99 1.20 -24.47
CA SER A 255 -2.25 1.81 -24.91
C SER A 255 -3.50 1.09 -24.39
N LYS A 256 -4.55 1.84 -24.10
CA LYS A 256 -5.85 1.29 -23.66
C LYS A 256 -6.31 0.16 -24.57
N GLU A 257 -6.22 0.38 -25.88
CA GLU A 257 -6.68 -0.59 -26.87
C GLU A 257 -5.85 -1.88 -26.82
N ALA A 258 -4.56 -1.81 -26.50
CA ALA A 258 -3.72 -2.99 -26.31
C ALA A 258 -4.06 -3.73 -25.02
N ILE A 259 -4.22 -3.02 -23.90
CA ILE A 259 -4.64 -3.62 -22.63
C ILE A 259 -6.00 -4.30 -22.76
N ASP A 260 -6.98 -3.63 -23.37
CA ASP A 260 -8.32 -4.21 -23.64
C ASP A 260 -8.23 -5.50 -24.47
N ARG A 261 -7.31 -5.56 -25.45
CA ARG A 261 -7.11 -6.75 -26.30
C ARG A 261 -6.50 -7.92 -25.53
N VAL A 262 -5.51 -7.66 -24.67
CA VAL A 262 -4.76 -8.74 -24.00
C VAL A 262 -5.42 -9.21 -22.70
N ARG A 263 -6.21 -8.35 -22.05
CA ARG A 263 -6.83 -8.63 -20.75
C ARG A 263 -7.62 -9.95 -20.71
N PRO A 264 -8.53 -10.26 -21.67
CA PRO A 264 -9.28 -11.52 -21.63
C PRO A 264 -8.39 -12.76 -21.74
N ASP A 265 -7.25 -12.66 -22.41
CA ASP A 265 -6.33 -13.77 -22.60
C ASP A 265 -5.46 -14.02 -21.38
N ILE A 266 -4.95 -12.97 -20.73
CA ILE A 266 -4.17 -13.12 -19.50
C ILE A 266 -5.05 -13.57 -18.32
N GLU A 267 -6.28 -13.04 -18.21
CA GLU A 267 -7.25 -13.49 -17.20
C GLU A 267 -7.58 -14.98 -17.37
N ARG A 268 -7.73 -15.44 -18.61
CA ARG A 268 -7.95 -16.87 -18.91
C ARG A 268 -6.73 -17.73 -18.62
N LEU A 269 -5.52 -17.23 -18.92
CA LEU A 269 -4.26 -17.94 -18.68
C LEU A 269 -4.01 -18.16 -17.17
N ILE A 270 -4.22 -17.12 -16.37
CA ILE A 270 -3.90 -17.16 -14.94
C ILE A 270 -5.06 -17.76 -14.13
N GLY A 271 -6.31 -17.50 -14.54
CA GLY A 271 -7.50 -17.95 -13.83
C GLY A 271 -7.67 -17.25 -12.48
N ASP A 272 -8.14 -17.99 -11.48
CA ASP A 272 -8.39 -17.52 -10.12
C ASP A 272 -7.14 -17.44 -9.23
N ARG A 273 -5.97 -17.79 -9.78
CA ARG A 273 -4.68 -17.78 -9.05
C ARG A 273 -4.16 -16.37 -8.77
N ALA A 274 -4.67 -15.36 -9.48
CA ALA A 274 -4.38 -13.95 -9.25
C ALA A 274 -5.64 -13.10 -9.41
N THR A 275 -5.62 -11.91 -8.83
CA THR A 275 -6.65 -10.89 -9.04
C THR A 275 -6.15 -9.89 -10.09
N PHE A 276 -7.03 -9.51 -11.01
CA PHE A 276 -6.77 -8.46 -12.00
C PHE A 276 -7.58 -7.21 -11.67
N THR A 277 -6.92 -6.05 -11.62
CA THR A 277 -7.58 -4.76 -11.41
C THR A 277 -7.06 -3.73 -12.39
N GLN A 278 -7.91 -2.80 -12.82
CA GLN A 278 -7.55 -1.79 -13.81
C GLN A 278 -8.11 -0.44 -13.39
N ALA A 279 -7.28 0.35 -12.70
CA ALA A 279 -7.64 1.71 -12.29
C ALA A 279 -7.47 2.72 -13.42
N LEU A 280 -6.47 2.51 -14.28
CA LEU A 280 -6.17 3.35 -15.43
C LEU A 280 -6.38 2.56 -16.74
N PRO A 281 -6.91 3.19 -17.80
CA PRO A 281 -7.20 2.48 -19.04
C PRO A 281 -5.98 1.80 -19.68
N ASP A 282 -4.79 2.35 -19.48
CA ASP A 282 -3.50 1.91 -20.02
C ASP A 282 -2.66 1.06 -19.04
N MET A 283 -3.22 0.66 -17.89
CA MET A 283 -2.51 -0.12 -16.87
C MET A 283 -3.37 -1.22 -16.27
N LEU A 284 -2.98 -2.48 -16.52
CA LEU A 284 -3.61 -3.65 -15.90
C LEU A 284 -2.72 -4.21 -14.79
N GLU A 285 -3.21 -4.18 -13.55
CA GLU A 285 -2.50 -4.73 -12.39
C GLU A 285 -2.82 -6.21 -12.19
N VAL A 286 -1.78 -6.99 -11.85
CA VAL A 286 -1.88 -8.39 -11.42
C VAL A 286 -1.44 -8.48 -9.97
N LEU A 287 -2.33 -8.97 -9.12
CA LEU A 287 -2.18 -9.01 -7.67
C LEU A 287 -2.35 -10.45 -7.16
N PRO A 288 -1.72 -10.82 -6.03
CA PRO A 288 -2.03 -12.06 -5.33
C PRO A 288 -3.52 -12.15 -4.97
N ALA A 289 -4.13 -13.33 -5.18
CA ALA A 289 -5.57 -13.51 -5.03
C ALA A 289 -6.09 -13.25 -3.59
N GLY A 290 -7.00 -12.30 -3.40
CA GLY A 290 -7.62 -12.04 -2.08
C GLY A 290 -6.77 -11.17 -1.14
N ALA A 291 -5.85 -10.37 -1.68
CA ALA A 291 -5.28 -9.25 -0.95
C ALA A 291 -6.09 -7.97 -1.16
N SER A 292 -6.12 -7.11 -0.16
CA SER A 292 -6.80 -5.81 -0.21
C SER A 292 -6.22 -4.85 0.82
N LYS A 293 -6.51 -3.54 0.68
CA LYS A 293 -6.21 -2.55 1.73
C LYS A 293 -6.92 -2.91 3.03
N GLY A 294 -8.17 -3.38 2.97
CA GLY A 294 -8.92 -3.79 4.16
C GLY A 294 -8.23 -4.89 4.95
N HIS A 295 -7.69 -5.90 4.28
CA HIS A 295 -6.91 -6.96 4.93
C HIS A 295 -5.64 -6.41 5.58
N GLY A 296 -4.88 -5.57 4.87
CA GLY A 296 -3.66 -4.96 5.43
C GLY A 296 -3.95 -4.06 6.63
N VAL A 297 -5.07 -3.32 6.61
CA VAL A 297 -5.54 -2.50 7.72
C VAL A 297 -5.94 -3.36 8.92
N ASP A 298 -6.65 -4.47 8.71
CA ASP A 298 -7.00 -5.42 9.79
C ASP A 298 -5.75 -6.03 10.44
N VAL A 299 -4.74 -6.40 9.65
CA VAL A 299 -3.44 -6.85 10.17
C VAL A 299 -2.80 -5.77 11.06
N LEU A 300 -2.75 -4.52 10.59
CA LEU A 300 -2.11 -3.45 11.32
C LEU A 300 -2.89 -3.11 12.61
N LEU A 301 -4.22 -3.06 12.55
CA LEU A 301 -5.07 -2.85 13.72
C LEU A 301 -4.85 -3.92 14.80
N LYS A 302 -4.72 -5.19 14.42
CA LYS A 302 -4.40 -6.28 15.34
C LYS A 302 -3.05 -6.09 16.02
N HIS A 303 -2.03 -5.62 15.28
CA HIS A 303 -0.73 -5.29 15.85
C HIS A 303 -0.82 -4.14 16.86
N LEU A 304 -1.64 -3.13 16.56
CA LEU A 304 -1.90 -1.99 17.45
C LEU A 304 -2.83 -2.30 18.62
N GLY A 305 -3.48 -3.47 18.63
CA GLY A 305 -4.48 -3.84 19.64
C GLY A 305 -5.77 -3.03 19.56
N ILE A 306 -6.11 -2.49 18.38
CA ILE A 306 -7.28 -1.63 18.16
C ILE A 306 -8.37 -2.43 17.42
N ASP A 307 -9.60 -2.40 17.93
CA ASP A 307 -10.75 -3.03 17.26
C ASP A 307 -11.17 -2.21 16.03
N PRO A 308 -11.47 -2.84 14.87
CA PRO A 308 -12.00 -2.14 13.68
C PRO A 308 -13.21 -1.23 13.94
N VAL A 309 -14.04 -1.50 14.95
CA VAL A 309 -15.16 -0.61 15.33
C VAL A 309 -14.68 0.77 15.81
N ARG A 310 -13.43 0.87 16.25
CA ARG A 310 -12.76 2.11 16.68
C ARG A 310 -11.88 2.72 15.56
N LEU A 311 -11.97 2.22 14.34
CA LEU A 311 -11.31 2.79 13.18
C LEU A 311 -12.20 3.84 12.50
N MET A 312 -11.60 4.98 12.16
CA MET A 312 -12.06 5.83 11.05
C MET A 312 -11.26 5.48 9.79
N ALA A 313 -11.94 5.12 8.71
CA ALA A 313 -11.32 4.90 7.40
C ALA A 313 -11.73 5.99 6.41
N LEU A 314 -10.78 6.55 5.68
CA LEU A 314 -11.00 7.53 4.60
C LEU A 314 -10.62 6.91 3.25
N GLY A 315 -11.48 7.03 2.25
CA GLY A 315 -11.20 6.52 0.90
C GLY A 315 -12.13 7.06 -0.19
N ASP A 316 -11.85 6.70 -1.45
CA ASP A 316 -12.62 7.18 -2.61
C ASP A 316 -12.79 6.12 -3.70
N ALA A 317 -11.92 5.12 -3.78
CA ALA A 317 -11.85 4.20 -4.90
C ALA A 317 -12.28 2.76 -4.54
N GLU A 318 -12.35 1.90 -5.57
CA GLU A 318 -12.76 0.50 -5.41
C GLU A 318 -11.85 -0.28 -4.44
N ASN A 319 -10.54 -0.01 -4.44
CA ASN A 319 -9.60 -0.66 -3.55
C ASN A 319 -9.72 -0.21 -2.07
N ASP A 320 -10.54 0.80 -1.77
CA ASP A 320 -10.85 1.25 -0.41
C ASP A 320 -12.09 0.56 0.17
N VAL A 321 -12.91 -0.08 -0.67
CA VAL A 321 -14.22 -0.64 -0.30
C VAL A 321 -14.14 -1.55 0.94
N GLU A 322 -13.14 -2.43 0.98
CA GLU A 322 -12.98 -3.35 2.10
C GLU A 322 -12.58 -2.63 3.39
N MET A 323 -11.69 -1.63 3.31
CA MET A 323 -11.29 -0.82 4.47
C MET A 323 -12.45 0.04 4.97
N LEU A 324 -13.25 0.62 4.07
CA LEU A 324 -14.43 1.42 4.41
C LEU A 324 -15.50 0.59 5.12
N ARG A 325 -15.71 -0.67 4.70
CA ARG A 325 -16.65 -1.61 5.36
C ARG A 325 -16.12 -2.12 6.70
N LEU A 326 -14.82 -2.30 6.81
CA LEU A 326 -14.16 -2.78 8.03
C LEU A 326 -14.30 -1.77 9.18
N ALA A 327 -14.21 -0.48 8.87
CA ALA A 327 -14.19 0.59 9.87
C ALA A 327 -15.56 0.85 10.52
N GLY A 328 -15.58 1.04 11.85
CA GLY A 328 -16.77 1.52 12.55
C GLY A 328 -17.24 2.89 12.07
N VAL A 329 -16.30 3.72 11.60
CA VAL A 329 -16.52 5.02 10.94
C VAL A 329 -15.86 5.03 9.55
N GLY A 330 -16.43 4.30 8.59
CA GLY A 330 -16.05 4.40 7.18
C GLY A 330 -16.58 5.68 6.53
N VAL A 331 -15.68 6.51 5.99
CA VAL A 331 -15.98 7.80 5.36
C VAL A 331 -15.43 7.83 3.93
N CYS A 332 -16.31 8.05 2.95
CA CYS A 332 -15.85 8.36 1.60
C CYS A 332 -15.78 9.88 1.37
N VAL A 333 -14.82 10.36 0.59
CA VAL A 333 -14.82 11.76 0.14
C VAL A 333 -15.84 11.98 -0.99
N GLY A 334 -16.26 13.23 -1.18
CA GLY A 334 -17.34 13.58 -2.10
C GLY A 334 -17.08 13.29 -3.58
N ASN A 335 -15.84 12.94 -3.98
CA ASN A 335 -15.47 12.49 -5.34
C ASN A 335 -15.44 10.95 -5.47
N ALA A 336 -15.81 10.22 -4.41
CA ALA A 336 -15.71 8.76 -4.39
C ALA A 336 -16.50 8.09 -5.51
N SER A 337 -15.94 6.98 -5.98
CA SER A 337 -16.55 6.04 -6.92
C SER A 337 -17.86 5.44 -6.35
N PRO A 338 -18.79 4.99 -7.22
CA PRO A 338 -20.03 4.37 -6.74
C PRO A 338 -19.82 3.17 -5.78
N PRO A 339 -18.84 2.25 -6.02
CA PRO A 339 -18.55 1.18 -5.07
C PRO A 339 -18.10 1.69 -3.69
N ALA A 340 -17.23 2.71 -3.64
CA ALA A 340 -16.75 3.30 -2.39
C ALA A 340 -17.86 4.00 -1.61
N ARG A 341 -18.75 4.75 -2.29
CA ARG A 341 -19.93 5.36 -1.66
C ARG A 341 -20.86 4.33 -1.04
N ALA A 342 -21.14 3.25 -1.77
CA ALA A 342 -21.98 2.17 -1.28
C ALA A 342 -21.36 1.40 -0.09
N ALA A 343 -20.03 1.47 0.06
CA ALA A 343 -19.29 0.86 1.16
C ALA A 343 -19.22 1.77 2.40
N ALA A 344 -19.23 3.09 2.22
CA ALA A 344 -19.06 4.05 3.29
C ALA A 344 -20.33 4.29 4.11
N ARG A 345 -20.14 4.58 5.40
CA ARG A 345 -21.22 4.97 6.31
C ARG A 345 -21.51 6.46 6.24
N PHE A 346 -20.46 7.25 6.04
CA PHE A 346 -20.52 8.70 5.99
C PHE A 346 -19.81 9.24 4.74
N MET A 347 -20.16 10.46 4.36
CA MET A 347 -19.55 11.19 3.26
C MET A 347 -19.01 12.52 3.76
N ALA A 348 -17.76 12.80 3.45
CA ALA A 348 -17.13 14.10 3.65
C ALA A 348 -17.21 14.93 2.35
N PRO A 349 -16.79 16.22 2.35
CA PRO A 349 -16.59 16.98 1.13
C PRO A 349 -15.66 16.27 0.13
N THR A 350 -15.60 16.76 -1.11
CA THR A 350 -14.66 16.26 -2.12
C THR A 350 -13.22 16.48 -1.67
N ASN A 351 -12.28 15.72 -2.23
CA ASN A 351 -10.86 15.95 -2.06
C ASN A 351 -10.40 17.36 -2.49
N ALA A 352 -11.04 17.93 -3.53
CA ALA A 352 -10.83 19.33 -3.92
C ALA A 352 -11.27 20.37 -2.87
N ASN A 353 -12.07 19.94 -1.88
CA ASN A 353 -12.60 20.77 -0.80
C ASN A 353 -12.13 20.25 0.58
N ASP A 354 -10.94 19.66 0.63
CA ASP A 354 -10.29 19.16 1.86
C ASP A 354 -11.14 18.16 2.65
N GLY A 355 -11.88 17.28 1.96
CA GLY A 355 -12.80 16.33 2.60
C GLY A 355 -12.17 15.48 3.71
N SER A 356 -10.96 14.98 3.48
CA SER A 356 -10.19 14.23 4.48
C SER A 356 -9.78 15.09 5.68
N ALA A 357 -9.37 16.35 5.45
CA ALA A 357 -9.07 17.29 6.54
C ALA A 357 -10.30 17.57 7.40
N VAL A 358 -11.45 17.85 6.77
CA VAL A 358 -12.73 18.07 7.46
C VAL A 358 -13.09 16.88 8.34
N ALA A 359 -12.87 15.65 7.85
CA ALA A 359 -13.13 14.45 8.62
C ALA A 359 -12.22 14.30 9.84
N MET A 360 -10.91 14.51 9.66
CA MET A 360 -9.94 14.48 10.76
C MET A 360 -10.18 15.58 11.79
N GLU A 361 -10.49 16.80 11.35
CA GLU A 361 -10.82 17.91 12.25
C GLU A 361 -12.09 17.65 13.06
N GLN A 362 -13.13 17.09 12.44
CA GLN A 362 -14.36 16.74 13.14
C GLN A 362 -14.14 15.62 14.17
N LEU A 363 -13.30 14.64 13.83
CA LEU A 363 -12.87 13.62 14.76
C LEU A 363 -12.13 14.23 15.97
N LEU A 364 -11.14 15.09 15.73
CA LEU A 364 -10.37 15.73 16.79
C LEU A 364 -11.24 16.57 17.73
N ARG A 365 -12.19 17.35 17.19
CA ARG A 365 -13.16 18.09 18.02
C ARG A 365 -14.02 17.19 18.90
N SER A 366 -14.31 15.95 18.47
CA SER A 366 -15.08 15.00 19.29
C SER A 366 -14.30 14.44 20.48
N LYS A 367 -12.99 14.67 20.53
CA LYS A 367 -12.08 14.27 21.62
C LYS A 367 -11.84 15.38 22.64
N GLU A 368 -12.18 16.62 22.30
CA GLU A 368 -12.06 17.74 23.23
C GLU A 368 -13.12 17.61 24.35
N PRO A 369 -12.76 17.85 25.61
CA PRO A 369 -13.76 17.95 26.67
C PRO A 369 -14.75 19.08 26.34
N PRO A 370 -16.04 18.95 26.72
CA PRO A 370 -17.01 20.01 26.48
C PRO A 370 -16.51 21.30 27.13
N ALA A 371 -16.55 22.41 26.37
CA ALA A 371 -16.08 23.70 26.83
C ALA A 371 -16.77 24.10 28.15
N GLY A 372 -16.03 24.12 29.26
CA GLY A 372 -16.54 24.55 30.56
C GLY A 372 -16.15 23.72 31.79
N GLU A 373 -15.36 22.66 31.65
CA GLU A 373 -14.81 21.90 32.79
C GLU A 373 -13.27 21.99 32.81
N GLU A 374 -12.75 23.10 33.34
CA GLU A 374 -11.37 23.21 33.88
C GLU A 374 -11.42 23.41 35.40
#